data_AF-A0A829F1V1-F1
#
_entry.id   AF-A0A829F1V1-F1
#
_cell.length_a   1.000
_cell.length_b   1.000
_cell.length_c   1.000
_cell.angle_alpha   90.00
_cell.angle_beta   90.00
_cell.angle_gamma   90.00
#
_symmetry.space_group_name_H-M   'P 1'
#
loop_
_entity.id
_entity.type
_entity.pdbx_description
1 polymer ?
#
loop_
_entity_poly.entity_id
_entity_poly.type
_entity_poly.pdbx_seq_one_letter_code
_entity_poly.pdbx_strand_id
1 'polypeptide(L)'
;MKIVIIGASHAGITAALNLRKLQPKAEVLLIDEDHKDGLGYVSNGINLYLKGKIRSLAEVAHNMRTLQESGAKLITEWRVTELDPDKHQLILASKEGKNETITYDKLIVATGSSPVTLYKQIEAENVYTYKNLVQSKQVLAALKEAKEVVIFGAGYIGLELADALRNKGYIIHLVDYMPNVLSRYFDKDMINSFQNQLQTKQINFYPNEFLIDWKKSEEKVVSVQLLSQAIKADMVIFSAQTRPNTTLLKEKVALYEDETVIVNEYLQTSDPDIYAIGDIVPVSFDKNKRHLFLPLVTRAVHMARAVALTLSGQPTAYDLRQKITAAVIIDYFLGTVGLTEDEAPFLEQNTGSCSGEFDLFPQYDEENKTVNAKLIYHPDTLEIIGGQLISQEFLLSDLNLLADIVKHKTTIPQLAVEDFGFLSEHTSRFHYLNELAFKVLAKRANSNRVDKRL
;
A
#
# COMPACT_ATOMS: atom_id res chain seq x y z
N MET A 1 -32.27 -11.73 1.78
CA MET A 1 -31.34 -10.62 2.05
C MET A 1 -30.64 -10.25 0.76
N LYS A 2 -30.73 -8.98 0.36
CA LYS A 2 -30.09 -8.39 -0.80
C LYS A 2 -28.90 -7.55 -0.34
N ILE A 3 -27.70 -7.99 -0.69
CA ILE A 3 -26.44 -7.31 -0.39
C ILE A 3 -25.96 -6.64 -1.66
N VAL A 4 -25.81 -5.31 -1.61
CA VAL A 4 -25.25 -4.53 -2.71
C VAL A 4 -23.83 -4.12 -2.37
N ILE A 5 -22.93 -4.21 -3.36
CA ILE A 5 -21.52 -3.88 -3.23
C ILE A 5 -21.17 -2.85 -4.31
N ILE A 6 -20.59 -1.72 -3.90
CA ILE A 6 -20.16 -0.65 -4.82
C ILE A 6 -18.64 -0.73 -4.98
N GLY A 7 -18.17 -0.94 -6.21
CA GLY A 7 -16.76 -1.11 -6.57
C GLY A 7 -16.38 -2.59 -6.68
N ALA A 8 -15.92 -2.99 -7.86
CA ALA A 8 -15.54 -4.34 -8.28
C ALA A 8 -14.04 -4.46 -8.59
N SER A 9 -13.21 -3.86 -7.74
CA SER A 9 -11.78 -4.19 -7.68
C SER A 9 -11.55 -5.29 -6.63
N HIS A 10 -10.42 -5.25 -5.92
CA HIS A 10 -9.97 -6.33 -5.05
C HIS A 10 -10.91 -6.57 -3.85
N ALA A 11 -11.30 -5.50 -3.16
CA ALA A 11 -12.16 -5.58 -1.98
C ALA A 11 -13.57 -6.10 -2.34
N GLY A 12 -14.25 -5.47 -3.29
CA GLY A 12 -15.63 -5.80 -3.63
C GLY A 12 -15.78 -7.16 -4.31
N ILE A 13 -14.88 -7.54 -5.24
CA ILE A 13 -14.87 -8.89 -5.82
C ILE A 13 -14.67 -9.93 -4.71
N THR A 14 -13.70 -9.71 -3.81
CA THR A 14 -13.46 -10.63 -2.69
C THR A 14 -14.70 -10.74 -1.80
N ALA A 15 -15.36 -9.62 -1.48
CA ALA A 15 -16.58 -9.62 -0.67
C ALA A 15 -17.69 -10.42 -1.37
N ALA A 16 -17.92 -10.19 -2.67
CA ALA A 16 -18.93 -10.91 -3.44
C ALA A 16 -18.70 -12.43 -3.44
N LEU A 17 -17.48 -12.87 -3.73
CA LEU A 17 -17.12 -14.29 -3.77
C LEU A 17 -17.27 -14.96 -2.38
N ASN A 18 -16.81 -14.31 -1.31
CA ASN A 18 -16.92 -14.87 0.04
C ASN A 18 -18.38 -14.90 0.51
N LEU A 19 -19.18 -13.86 0.22
CA LEU A 19 -20.61 -13.83 0.54
C LEU A 19 -21.39 -14.91 -0.20
N ARG A 20 -21.12 -15.15 -1.49
CA ARG A 20 -21.78 -16.24 -2.23
C ARG A 20 -21.44 -17.63 -1.69
N LYS A 21 -20.23 -17.79 -1.14
CA LYS A 21 -19.81 -19.04 -0.48
C LYS A 21 -20.48 -19.23 0.89
N LEU A 22 -20.57 -18.17 1.69
CA LEU A 22 -21.07 -18.23 3.08
C LEU A 22 -22.60 -18.07 3.17
N GLN A 23 -23.21 -17.36 2.23
CA GLN A 23 -24.66 -17.13 2.11
C GLN A 23 -25.18 -17.44 0.70
N PRO A 24 -25.29 -18.72 0.31
CA PRO A 24 -25.74 -19.10 -1.04
C PRO A 24 -27.14 -18.60 -1.42
N LYS A 25 -27.99 -18.29 -0.43
CA LYS A 25 -29.35 -17.75 -0.61
C LYS A 25 -29.43 -16.23 -0.67
N ALA A 26 -28.36 -15.50 -0.33
CA ALA A 26 -28.36 -14.04 -0.39
C ALA A 26 -28.26 -13.58 -1.86
N GLU A 27 -29.04 -12.57 -2.23
CA GLU A 27 -28.84 -11.89 -3.51
C GLU A 27 -27.63 -10.96 -3.36
N VAL A 28 -26.55 -11.24 -4.10
CA VAL A 28 -25.32 -10.42 -4.06
C VAL A 28 -25.19 -9.70 -5.39
N LEU A 29 -25.26 -8.37 -5.35
CA LEU A 29 -25.15 -7.49 -6.51
C LEU A 29 -23.89 -6.63 -6.37
N LEU A 30 -22.98 -6.76 -7.34
CA LEU A 30 -21.75 -5.99 -7.43
C LEU A 30 -21.89 -4.98 -8.56
N ILE A 31 -21.58 -3.71 -8.29
CA ILE A 31 -21.74 -2.60 -9.24
C ILE A 31 -20.38 -1.92 -9.44
N ASP A 32 -20.00 -1.68 -10.70
CA ASP A 32 -18.81 -0.91 -11.04
C ASP A 32 -19.04 -0.03 -12.28
N GLU A 33 -18.36 1.11 -12.33
CA GLU A 33 -18.42 2.04 -13.45
C GLU A 33 -17.47 1.67 -14.60
N ASP A 34 -16.45 0.85 -14.32
CA ASP A 34 -15.49 0.37 -15.29
C ASP A 34 -16.04 -0.81 -16.09
N HIS A 35 -15.45 -1.02 -17.27
CA HIS A 35 -15.73 -2.18 -18.10
C HIS A 35 -15.18 -3.46 -17.45
N LYS A 36 -15.93 -4.57 -17.57
CA LYS A 36 -15.62 -5.87 -16.96
C LYS A 36 -14.18 -6.38 -17.17
N ASP A 37 -13.59 -6.08 -18.33
CA ASP A 37 -12.23 -6.53 -18.69
C ASP A 37 -11.13 -5.85 -17.86
N GLY A 38 -11.42 -4.73 -17.21
CA GLY A 38 -10.47 -4.01 -16.34
C GLY A 38 -10.58 -4.38 -14.85
N LEU A 39 -11.61 -5.15 -14.47
CA LEU A 39 -11.93 -5.38 -13.06
C LEU A 39 -10.87 -6.24 -12.37
N GLY A 40 -10.55 -5.84 -11.14
CA GLY A 40 -9.53 -6.49 -10.31
C GLY A 40 -8.12 -6.52 -10.93
N TYR A 41 -7.81 -5.60 -11.85
CA TYR A 41 -6.44 -5.41 -12.33
C TYR A 41 -5.49 -5.04 -11.19
N VAL A 42 -4.47 -5.86 -10.97
CA VAL A 42 -3.37 -5.55 -10.06
C VAL A 42 -2.48 -4.49 -10.71
N SER A 43 -2.46 -3.26 -10.17
CA SER A 43 -1.72 -2.13 -10.75
C SER A 43 -0.23 -2.40 -10.97
N ASN A 44 0.40 -3.26 -10.15
CA ASN A 44 1.79 -3.69 -10.32
C ASN A 44 2.02 -4.59 -11.56
N GLY A 45 0.94 -4.95 -12.29
CA GLY A 45 0.99 -5.77 -13.49
C GLY A 45 1.89 -5.23 -14.58
N ILE A 46 1.95 -3.90 -14.75
CA ILE A 46 2.86 -3.28 -15.72
C ILE A 46 4.33 -3.59 -15.41
N ASN A 47 4.72 -3.57 -14.14
CA ASN A 47 6.09 -3.86 -13.73
C ASN A 47 6.41 -5.35 -13.91
N LEU A 48 5.46 -6.23 -13.60
CA LEU A 48 5.59 -7.67 -13.87
C LEU A 48 5.77 -7.95 -15.37
N TYR A 49 5.01 -7.26 -16.21
CA TYR A 49 5.12 -7.38 -17.67
C TYR A 49 6.49 -6.85 -18.16
N LEU A 50 6.89 -5.65 -17.72
CA LEU A 50 8.19 -5.07 -18.07
C LEU A 50 9.35 -5.97 -17.61
N LYS A 51 9.24 -6.64 -16.46
CA LYS A 51 10.21 -7.61 -15.95
C LYS A 51 10.10 -9.00 -16.60
N GLY A 52 9.19 -9.21 -17.55
CA GLY A 52 9.00 -10.47 -18.27
C GLY A 52 8.41 -11.61 -17.42
N LYS A 53 7.79 -11.29 -16.27
CA LYS A 53 7.18 -12.26 -15.35
C LYS A 53 5.79 -12.72 -15.82
N ILE A 54 5.11 -11.89 -16.61
CA ILE A 54 3.83 -12.20 -17.27
C ILE A 54 3.93 -11.86 -18.75
N ARG A 55 3.13 -12.50 -19.61
CA ARG A 55 3.12 -12.29 -21.07
C ARG A 55 2.07 -11.29 -21.51
N SER A 56 1.07 -11.02 -20.67
CA SER A 56 -0.02 -10.07 -20.91
C SER A 56 -0.46 -9.42 -19.61
N LEU A 57 -0.81 -8.12 -19.65
CA LEU A 57 -1.39 -7.42 -18.51
C LEU A 57 -2.72 -8.03 -18.03
N ALA A 58 -3.42 -8.76 -18.91
CA ALA A 58 -4.68 -9.43 -18.55
C ALA A 58 -4.48 -10.60 -17.58
N GLU A 59 -3.27 -11.16 -17.47
CA GLU A 59 -2.98 -12.29 -16.55
C GLU A 59 -3.13 -11.92 -15.08
N VAL A 60 -3.07 -10.62 -14.75
CA VAL A 60 -3.20 -10.10 -13.39
C VAL A 60 -4.47 -9.26 -13.22
N ALA A 61 -5.43 -9.43 -14.12
CA ALA A 61 -6.81 -8.99 -13.91
C ALA A 61 -7.65 -10.14 -13.31
N HIS A 62 -8.81 -9.82 -12.75
CA HIS A 62 -9.63 -10.86 -12.15
C HIS A 62 -10.27 -11.75 -13.22
N ASN A 63 -10.36 -13.05 -12.93
CA ASN A 63 -11.05 -13.98 -13.81
C ASN A 63 -12.57 -13.84 -13.65
N MET A 64 -13.20 -13.19 -14.62
CA MET A 64 -14.65 -12.98 -14.66
C MET A 64 -15.47 -14.27 -14.56
N ARG A 65 -14.91 -15.40 -15.01
CA ARG A 65 -15.56 -16.72 -14.91
C ARG A 65 -15.85 -17.10 -13.46
N THR A 66 -14.89 -16.86 -12.56
CA THR A 66 -15.02 -17.18 -11.14
C THR A 66 -16.17 -16.38 -10.50
N LEU A 67 -16.32 -15.11 -10.87
CA LEU A 67 -17.42 -14.30 -10.37
C LEU A 67 -18.77 -14.78 -10.93
N GLN A 68 -18.85 -15.13 -12.21
CA GLN A 68 -20.06 -15.68 -12.82
C GLN A 68 -20.48 -17.02 -12.19
N GLU A 69 -19.54 -17.94 -11.99
CA GLU A 69 -19.78 -19.25 -11.37
C GLU A 69 -20.21 -19.14 -9.90
N SER A 70 -19.87 -18.05 -9.20
CA SER A 70 -20.31 -17.80 -7.82
C SER A 70 -21.82 -17.50 -7.70
N GLY A 71 -22.47 -17.10 -8.78
CA GLY A 71 -23.85 -16.61 -8.79
C GLY A 71 -24.02 -15.18 -8.25
N ALA A 72 -22.94 -14.44 -8.04
CA ALA A 72 -23.01 -13.00 -7.85
C ALA A 72 -23.44 -12.32 -9.16
N LYS A 73 -24.35 -11.35 -9.07
CA LYS A 73 -24.77 -10.52 -10.19
C LYS A 73 -23.80 -9.34 -10.32
N LEU A 74 -23.28 -9.11 -11.52
CA LEU A 74 -22.39 -7.97 -11.80
C LEU A 74 -23.08 -6.99 -12.75
N ILE A 75 -23.09 -5.72 -12.39
CA ILE A 75 -23.46 -4.58 -13.23
C ILE A 75 -22.19 -3.76 -13.46
N THR A 76 -21.75 -3.64 -14.72
CA THR A 76 -20.59 -2.84 -15.12
C THR A 76 -20.99 -1.67 -15.98
N GLU A 77 -20.16 -0.64 -16.08
CA GLU A 77 -20.43 0.58 -16.86
C GLU A 77 -21.62 1.40 -16.36
N TRP A 78 -21.92 1.25 -15.07
CA TRP A 78 -22.89 2.05 -14.34
C TRP A 78 -22.24 2.66 -13.10
N ARG A 79 -22.31 3.98 -13.00
CA ARG A 79 -21.82 4.71 -11.83
C ARG A 79 -22.95 4.86 -10.82
N VAL A 80 -22.69 4.57 -9.55
CA VAL A 80 -23.60 4.97 -8.47
C VAL A 80 -23.42 6.47 -8.23
N THR A 81 -24.45 7.25 -8.52
CA THR A 81 -24.41 8.72 -8.43
C THR A 81 -25.00 9.24 -7.12
N GLU A 82 -25.94 8.51 -6.53
CA GLU A 82 -26.59 8.90 -5.26
C GLU A 82 -26.80 7.70 -4.34
N LEU A 83 -26.69 7.97 -3.04
CA LEU A 83 -26.97 7.05 -1.94
C LEU A 83 -27.96 7.74 -1.00
N ASP A 84 -29.09 7.08 -0.76
CA ASP A 84 -30.12 7.49 0.20
C ASP A 84 -30.22 6.39 1.28
N PRO A 85 -29.53 6.56 2.42
CA PRO A 85 -29.54 5.58 3.51
C PRO A 85 -30.93 5.41 4.12
N ASP A 86 -31.71 6.48 4.30
CA ASP A 86 -33.03 6.42 4.94
C ASP A 86 -34.01 5.52 4.17
N LYS A 87 -33.87 5.46 2.83
CA LYS A 87 -34.69 4.61 1.96
C LYS A 87 -34.00 3.31 1.52
N HIS A 88 -32.79 3.04 2.02
CA HIS A 88 -31.93 1.94 1.59
C HIS A 88 -31.86 1.78 0.06
N GLN A 89 -31.56 2.87 -0.66
CA GLN A 89 -31.54 2.88 -2.12
C GLN A 89 -30.31 3.59 -2.70
N LEU A 90 -29.96 3.18 -3.92
CA LEU A 90 -28.93 3.75 -4.77
C LEU A 90 -29.55 4.22 -6.09
N ILE A 91 -29.02 5.32 -6.64
CA ILE A 91 -29.29 5.73 -8.03
C ILE A 91 -28.03 5.45 -8.85
N LEU A 92 -28.21 4.70 -9.93
CA LEU A 92 -27.17 4.36 -10.89
C LEU A 92 -27.39 5.14 -12.17
N ALA A 93 -26.32 5.59 -12.81
CA ALA A 93 -26.32 6.22 -14.12
C ALA A 93 -25.39 5.46 -15.08
N SER A 94 -25.90 5.12 -16.27
CA SER A 94 -25.09 4.53 -17.35
C SER A 94 -24.39 5.60 -18.17
N LYS A 95 -23.36 5.21 -18.94
CA LYS A 95 -22.72 6.10 -19.93
C LYS A 95 -23.68 6.62 -21.01
N GLU A 96 -24.79 5.91 -21.24
CA GLU A 96 -25.84 6.30 -22.19
C GLU A 96 -26.87 7.27 -21.59
N GLY A 97 -26.69 7.69 -20.32
CA GLY A 97 -27.60 8.60 -19.63
C GLY A 97 -28.88 7.94 -19.10
N LYS A 98 -28.93 6.61 -19.00
CA LYS A 98 -30.03 5.89 -18.34
C LYS A 98 -29.82 5.91 -16.84
N ASN A 99 -30.90 6.06 -16.09
CA ASN A 99 -30.89 5.98 -14.63
C ASN A 99 -31.68 4.77 -14.13
N GLU A 100 -31.18 4.10 -13.09
CA GLU A 100 -31.85 2.99 -12.42
C GLU A 100 -31.78 3.16 -10.90
N THR A 101 -32.81 2.68 -10.20
CA THR A 101 -32.87 2.68 -8.73
C THR A 101 -32.74 1.26 -8.21
N ILE A 102 -31.81 1.05 -7.29
CA ILE A 102 -31.52 -0.25 -6.68
C ILE A 102 -31.67 -0.15 -5.16
N THR A 103 -32.52 -0.98 -4.57
CA THR A 103 -32.63 -1.13 -3.11
C THR A 103 -31.63 -2.12 -2.54
N TYR A 104 -31.33 -2.04 -1.24
CA TYR A 104 -30.49 -3.01 -0.53
C TYR A 104 -31.03 -3.33 0.87
N ASP A 105 -30.70 -4.50 1.39
CA ASP A 105 -30.83 -4.80 2.84
C ASP A 105 -29.52 -4.50 3.57
N LYS A 106 -28.38 -4.69 2.90
CA LYS A 106 -27.03 -4.33 3.37
C LYS A 106 -26.21 -3.77 2.22
N LEU A 107 -25.40 -2.75 2.50
CA LEU A 107 -24.51 -2.10 1.55
C LEU A 107 -23.05 -2.29 1.95
N ILE A 108 -22.19 -2.65 1.00
CA ILE A 108 -20.73 -2.65 1.15
C ILE A 108 -20.14 -1.64 0.19
N VAL A 109 -19.46 -0.63 0.70
CA VAL A 109 -18.77 0.38 -0.11
C VAL A 109 -17.30 0.02 -0.20
N ALA A 110 -16.85 -0.23 -1.43
CA ALA A 110 -15.52 -0.69 -1.79
C ALA A 110 -14.96 0.11 -2.98
N THR A 111 -15.27 1.42 -3.01
CA THR A 111 -14.99 2.36 -4.11
C THR A 111 -13.51 2.67 -4.30
N GLY A 112 -12.66 2.20 -3.39
CA GLY A 112 -11.21 2.28 -3.51
C GLY A 112 -10.69 3.72 -3.43
N SER A 113 -9.68 4.02 -4.24
CA SER A 113 -9.01 5.31 -4.26
C SER A 113 -8.80 5.79 -5.69
N SER A 114 -8.42 7.04 -5.91
CA SER A 114 -8.05 7.57 -7.24
C SER A 114 -6.74 8.35 -7.19
N PRO A 115 -5.92 8.31 -8.26
CA PRO A 115 -4.72 9.14 -8.39
C PRO A 115 -5.07 10.62 -8.22
N VAL A 116 -4.27 11.34 -7.45
CA VAL A 116 -4.30 12.79 -7.34
C VAL A 116 -2.89 13.35 -7.47
N THR A 117 -2.80 14.50 -8.13
CA THR A 117 -1.55 15.24 -8.26
C THR A 117 -1.70 16.60 -7.59
N LEU A 118 -0.65 17.05 -6.91
CA LEU A 118 -0.54 18.41 -6.39
C LEU A 118 -0.15 19.41 -7.49
N TYR A 119 0.31 18.90 -8.63
CA TYR A 119 0.78 19.70 -9.75
C TYR A 119 -0.38 20.12 -10.64
N LYS A 120 -0.26 21.33 -11.21
CA LYS A 120 -1.18 21.78 -12.25
C LYS A 120 -1.18 20.76 -13.39
N GLN A 121 -2.34 20.19 -13.66
CA GLN A 121 -2.49 19.26 -14.79
C GLN A 121 -2.29 20.04 -16.09
N ILE A 122 -1.47 19.46 -16.96
CA ILE A 122 -1.23 19.95 -18.31
C ILE A 122 -1.85 18.95 -19.27
N GLU A 123 -2.56 19.44 -20.28
CA GLU A 123 -2.99 18.61 -21.40
C GLU A 123 -1.77 18.42 -22.31
N ALA A 124 -1.17 17.23 -22.25
CA ALA A 124 -0.07 16.82 -23.10
C ALA A 124 -0.12 15.31 -23.35
N GLU A 125 0.22 14.89 -24.57
CA GLU A 125 0.08 13.50 -25.02
C GLU A 125 1.00 12.52 -24.28
N ASN A 126 2.12 13.01 -23.73
CA ASN A 126 3.16 12.20 -23.11
C ASN A 126 3.23 12.32 -21.58
N VAL A 127 2.13 12.73 -20.95
CA VAL A 127 1.97 12.78 -19.50
C VAL A 127 0.97 11.71 -19.04
N TYR A 128 1.41 10.81 -18.16
CA TYR A 128 0.64 9.61 -17.82
C TYR A 128 0.50 9.37 -16.32
N THR A 129 -0.53 8.60 -15.97
CA THR A 129 -0.63 7.80 -14.75
C THR A 129 -0.85 6.34 -15.19
N TYR A 130 -0.74 5.34 -14.30
CA TYR A 130 -0.88 3.92 -14.67
C TYR A 130 -1.59 3.05 -13.63
N LYS A 131 -2.64 3.57 -13.00
CA LYS A 131 -3.37 2.82 -11.96
C LYS A 131 -4.14 1.62 -12.53
N ASN A 132 -4.84 1.80 -13.64
CA ASN A 132 -5.71 0.78 -14.22
C ASN A 132 -5.12 0.14 -15.49
N LEU A 133 -5.80 -0.90 -16.00
CA LEU A 133 -5.37 -1.66 -17.17
C LEU A 133 -5.21 -0.79 -18.43
N VAL A 134 -6.15 0.13 -18.66
CA VAL A 134 -6.14 1.02 -19.85
C VAL A 134 -4.92 1.93 -19.80
N GLN A 135 -4.72 2.60 -18.66
CA GLN A 135 -3.58 3.47 -18.44
C GLN A 135 -2.25 2.73 -18.56
N SER A 136 -2.17 1.51 -18.02
CA SER A 136 -0.98 0.66 -18.14
C SER A 136 -0.66 0.31 -19.61
N LYS A 137 -1.69 0.02 -20.43
CA LYS A 137 -1.50 -0.19 -21.88
C LYS A 137 -1.00 1.06 -22.59
N GLN A 138 -1.52 2.23 -22.24
CA GLN A 138 -1.07 3.52 -22.80
C GLN A 138 0.40 3.78 -22.48
N VAL A 139 0.81 3.59 -21.21
CA VAL A 139 2.21 3.73 -20.79
C VAL A 139 3.12 2.76 -21.53
N LEU A 140 2.76 1.48 -21.66
CA LEU A 140 3.57 0.51 -22.41
C LEU A 140 3.72 0.86 -23.90
N ALA A 141 2.69 1.44 -24.52
CA ALA A 141 2.76 1.89 -25.90
C ALA A 141 3.70 3.09 -26.04
N ALA A 142 3.57 4.09 -25.17
CA ALA A 142 4.38 5.30 -25.17
C ALA A 142 5.87 5.03 -24.86
N LEU A 143 6.16 4.06 -23.98
CA LEU A 143 7.53 3.66 -23.64
C LEU A 143 8.36 3.17 -24.83
N LYS A 144 7.74 2.77 -25.95
CA LYS A 144 8.48 2.33 -27.15
C LYS A 144 9.22 3.46 -27.85
N GLU A 145 8.70 4.68 -27.74
CA GLU A 145 9.24 5.87 -28.41
C GLU A 145 10.00 6.79 -27.45
N ALA A 146 9.99 6.49 -26.15
CA ALA A 146 10.64 7.29 -25.12
C ALA A 146 12.09 6.86 -24.88
N LYS A 147 12.97 7.81 -24.58
CA LYS A 147 14.33 7.55 -24.09
C LYS A 147 14.54 8.11 -22.69
N GLU A 148 14.03 9.31 -22.42
CA GLU A 148 14.11 9.99 -21.13
C GLU A 148 12.74 9.97 -20.42
N VAL A 149 12.68 9.25 -19.29
CA VAL A 149 11.45 9.05 -18.52
C VAL A 149 11.57 9.76 -17.18
N VAL A 150 10.73 10.76 -16.96
CA VAL A 150 10.61 11.45 -15.66
C VAL A 150 9.46 10.84 -14.88
N ILE A 151 9.75 10.31 -13.70
CA ILE A 151 8.80 9.73 -12.77
C ILE A 151 8.68 10.65 -11.56
N PHE A 152 7.51 11.24 -11.35
CA PHE A 152 7.20 12.00 -10.15
C PHE A 152 6.63 11.07 -9.08
N GLY A 153 7.26 11.07 -7.90
CA GLY A 153 6.98 10.21 -6.75
C GLY A 153 8.01 9.09 -6.61
N ALA A 154 8.73 9.09 -5.49
CA ALA A 154 9.71 8.10 -5.07
C ALA A 154 9.16 7.16 -3.98
N GLY A 155 7.83 6.96 -3.96
CA GLY A 155 7.18 5.86 -3.23
C GLY A 155 7.38 4.51 -3.94
N TYR A 156 6.77 3.45 -3.39
CA TYR A 156 6.86 2.10 -3.98
C TYR A 156 6.50 2.08 -5.47
N ILE A 157 5.40 2.72 -5.85
CA ILE A 157 4.89 2.72 -7.23
C ILE A 157 5.95 3.25 -8.21
N GLY A 158 6.49 4.45 -7.95
CA GLY A 158 7.48 5.08 -8.83
C GLY A 158 8.82 4.36 -8.84
N LEU A 159 9.27 3.85 -7.68
CA LEU A 159 10.51 3.08 -7.59
C LEU A 159 10.41 1.71 -8.27
N GLU A 160 9.29 1.01 -8.16
CA GLU A 160 9.08 -0.28 -8.86
C GLU A 160 9.08 -0.09 -10.38
N LEU A 161 8.52 1.02 -10.87
CA LEU A 161 8.57 1.36 -12.29
C LEU A 161 10.00 1.72 -12.73
N ALA A 162 10.71 2.56 -11.95
CA ALA A 162 12.10 2.86 -12.22
C ALA A 162 12.95 1.58 -12.28
N ASP A 163 12.78 0.67 -11.33
CA ASP A 163 13.44 -0.63 -11.30
C ASP A 163 13.03 -1.53 -12.49
N ALA A 164 11.77 -1.51 -12.93
CA ALA A 164 11.33 -2.26 -14.10
C ALA A 164 11.92 -1.73 -15.42
N LEU A 165 12.34 -0.46 -15.45
CA LEU A 165 12.91 0.21 -16.62
C LEU A 165 14.46 0.22 -16.63
N ARG A 166 15.15 0.09 -15.47
CA ARG A 166 16.59 0.39 -15.30
C ARG A 166 17.59 -0.37 -16.18
N ASN A 167 17.19 -1.47 -16.80
CA ASN A 167 18.04 -2.27 -17.69
C ASN A 167 17.52 -2.33 -19.14
N LYS A 168 16.67 -1.38 -19.53
CA LYS A 168 16.02 -1.35 -20.86
C LYS A 168 16.49 -0.19 -21.74
N GLY A 169 17.55 0.52 -21.34
CA GLY A 169 18.14 1.63 -22.11
C GLY A 169 17.46 2.99 -21.91
N TYR A 170 16.52 3.10 -20.96
CA TYR A 170 15.93 4.37 -20.57
C TYR A 170 16.86 5.15 -19.65
N ILE A 171 16.86 6.48 -19.80
CA ILE A 171 17.40 7.39 -18.80
C ILE A 171 16.26 7.74 -17.85
N ILE A 172 16.41 7.37 -16.58
CA ILE A 172 15.34 7.48 -15.59
C ILE A 172 15.64 8.65 -14.66
N HIS A 173 14.67 9.53 -14.51
CA HIS A 173 14.69 10.65 -13.58
C HIS A 173 13.57 10.47 -12.57
N LEU A 174 13.92 10.12 -11.33
CA LEU A 174 12.98 9.96 -10.24
C LEU A 174 12.95 11.26 -9.42
N VAL A 175 11.81 11.93 -9.36
CA VAL A 175 11.66 13.25 -8.74
C VAL A 175 10.69 13.13 -7.58
N ASP A 176 11.06 13.62 -6.40
CA ASP A 176 10.16 13.70 -5.25
C ASP A 176 10.43 14.98 -4.45
N TYR A 177 9.37 15.52 -3.85
CA TYR A 177 9.47 16.66 -2.94
C TYR A 177 9.95 16.24 -1.55
N MET A 178 9.90 14.95 -1.23
CA MET A 178 10.43 14.38 0.01
C MET A 178 11.96 14.27 -0.05
N PRO A 179 12.65 14.35 1.10
CA PRO A 179 14.10 14.29 1.16
C PRO A 179 14.69 12.91 0.86
N ASN A 180 13.90 11.84 1.04
CA ASN A 180 14.34 10.48 0.80
C ASN A 180 13.32 9.69 -0.04
N VAL A 181 13.79 8.67 -0.76
CA VAL A 181 12.89 7.67 -1.33
C VAL A 181 12.16 6.91 -0.22
N LEU A 182 10.96 6.41 -0.52
CA LEU A 182 10.12 5.68 0.45
C LEU A 182 9.92 6.39 1.81
N SER A 183 9.97 7.73 1.86
CA SER A 183 9.85 8.51 3.11
C SER A 183 8.57 8.26 3.92
N ARG A 184 7.51 7.70 3.30
CA ARG A 184 6.27 7.32 3.98
C ARG A 184 6.29 5.91 4.57
N TYR A 185 7.37 5.15 4.37
CA TYR A 185 7.45 3.72 4.68
C TYR A 185 8.67 3.35 5.52
N PHE A 186 9.77 4.10 5.39
CA PHE A 186 11.01 3.85 6.10
C PHE A 186 11.48 5.10 6.81
N ASP A 187 12.12 4.89 7.96
CA ASP A 187 12.80 5.97 8.64
C ASP A 187 14.05 6.38 7.88
N LYS A 188 14.41 7.66 7.99
CA LYS A 188 15.58 8.22 7.29
C LYS A 188 16.87 7.41 7.52
N ASP A 189 17.13 6.95 8.74
CA ASP A 189 18.35 6.20 9.07
C ASP A 189 18.42 4.84 8.36
N MET A 190 17.28 4.23 8.06
CA MET A 190 17.21 2.94 7.38
C MET A 190 17.36 3.06 5.87
N ILE A 191 16.74 4.07 5.25
CA ILE A 191 16.64 4.12 3.79
C ILE A 191 17.85 4.75 3.08
N ASN A 192 18.69 5.51 3.78
CA ASN A 192 19.81 6.24 3.18
C ASN A 192 20.80 5.32 2.43
N SER A 193 21.15 4.16 3.01
CA SER A 193 22.10 3.23 2.38
C SER A 193 21.54 2.64 1.09
N PHE A 194 20.26 2.29 1.08
CA PHE A 194 19.52 1.86 -0.10
C PHE A 194 19.45 2.96 -1.16
N GLN A 195 19.13 4.20 -0.76
CA GLN A 195 19.03 5.33 -1.67
C GLN A 195 20.34 5.57 -2.46
N ASN A 196 21.49 5.40 -1.81
CA ASN A 196 22.79 5.52 -2.47
C ASN A 196 23.00 4.49 -3.60
N GLN A 197 22.29 3.36 -3.57
CA GLN A 197 22.34 2.34 -4.62
C GLN A 197 21.55 2.74 -5.88
N LEU A 198 20.68 3.75 -5.83
CA LEU A 198 19.92 4.16 -7.03
C LEU A 198 20.83 4.66 -8.15
N GLN A 199 21.86 5.44 -7.79
CA GLN A 199 22.80 6.00 -8.75
C GLN A 199 23.63 4.91 -9.45
N THR A 200 24.09 3.90 -8.71
CA THR A 200 24.83 2.76 -9.28
C THR A 200 23.95 1.90 -10.20
N LYS A 201 22.63 2.03 -10.08
CA LYS A 201 21.60 1.36 -10.88
C LYS A 201 20.97 2.28 -11.94
N GLN A 202 21.64 3.37 -12.32
CA GLN A 202 21.24 4.29 -13.40
C GLN A 202 19.88 4.99 -13.18
N ILE A 203 19.45 5.13 -11.93
CA ILE A 203 18.26 5.90 -11.56
C ILE A 203 18.74 7.23 -10.98
N ASN A 204 18.46 8.33 -11.67
CA ASN A 204 18.81 9.68 -11.20
C ASN A 204 17.72 10.18 -10.24
N PHE A 205 18.01 10.20 -8.95
CA PHE A 205 17.07 10.67 -7.93
C PHE A 205 17.26 12.16 -7.62
N TYR A 206 16.16 12.90 -7.66
CA TYR A 206 16.08 14.34 -7.36
C TYR A 206 15.16 14.57 -6.15
N PRO A 207 15.71 14.55 -4.91
CA PRO A 207 14.95 14.82 -3.69
C PRO A 207 14.70 16.31 -3.49
N ASN A 208 13.68 16.65 -2.70
CA ASN A 208 13.28 18.04 -2.38
C ASN A 208 12.97 18.89 -3.62
N GLU A 209 12.62 18.26 -4.74
CA GLU A 209 12.31 18.96 -5.98
C GLU A 209 10.80 19.02 -6.21
N PHE A 210 10.35 20.17 -6.69
CA PHE A 210 8.99 20.40 -7.13
C PHE A 210 8.98 20.75 -8.60
N LEU A 211 8.04 20.19 -9.33
CA LEU A 211 7.70 20.66 -10.67
C LEU A 211 7.08 22.06 -10.58
N ILE A 212 7.74 23.04 -11.19
CA ILE A 212 7.29 24.44 -11.22
C ILE A 212 6.70 24.85 -12.56
N ASP A 213 7.19 24.28 -13.67
CA ASP A 213 6.68 24.54 -15.01
C ASP A 213 7.07 23.43 -16.00
N TRP A 214 6.55 23.49 -17.22
CA TRP A 214 6.82 22.52 -18.27
C TRP A 214 7.05 23.24 -19.59
N LYS A 215 8.00 22.78 -20.38
CA LYS A 215 8.17 23.23 -21.76
C LYS A 215 7.46 22.25 -22.70
N LYS A 216 6.47 22.75 -23.45
CA LYS A 216 5.84 22.01 -24.55
C LYS A 216 6.52 22.33 -25.88
N SER A 217 6.54 21.34 -26.76
CA SER A 217 6.69 21.48 -28.20
C SER A 217 5.50 20.78 -28.84
N GLU A 218 4.66 21.53 -29.56
CA GLU A 218 3.35 21.03 -30.02
C GLU A 218 2.54 20.48 -28.83
N GLU A 219 2.06 19.24 -28.91
CA GLU A 219 1.25 18.59 -27.86
C GLU A 219 2.05 17.76 -26.86
N LYS A 220 3.39 17.83 -26.90
CA LYS A 220 4.27 17.02 -26.04
C LYS A 220 5.12 17.88 -25.12
N VAL A 221 5.27 17.43 -23.89
CA VAL A 221 6.31 17.92 -22.98
C VAL A 221 7.66 17.51 -23.53
N VAL A 222 8.62 18.45 -23.59
CA VAL A 222 10.02 18.18 -23.97
C VAL A 222 10.98 18.38 -22.80
N SER A 223 10.56 19.14 -21.78
CA SER A 223 11.30 19.26 -20.52
C SER A 223 10.37 19.65 -19.38
N VAL A 224 10.69 19.18 -18.18
CA VAL A 224 10.10 19.63 -16.92
C VAL A 224 11.05 20.63 -16.26
N GLN A 225 10.50 21.73 -15.76
CA GLN A 225 11.24 22.68 -14.95
C GLN A 225 10.97 22.33 -13.48
N LEU A 226 12.03 21.96 -12.78
CA LEU A 226 12.03 21.78 -11.34
C LEU A 226 12.48 23.07 -10.64
N LEU A 227 12.45 23.07 -9.31
CA LEU A 227 12.82 24.22 -8.49
C LEU A 227 14.28 24.63 -8.73
N SER A 228 15.20 23.67 -8.81
CA SER A 228 16.63 23.96 -8.99
C SER A 228 17.12 23.86 -10.43
N GLN A 229 16.44 23.08 -11.29
CA GLN A 229 16.97 22.73 -12.61
C GLN A 229 15.88 22.30 -13.60
N ALA A 230 16.22 22.28 -14.89
CA ALA A 230 15.38 21.68 -15.94
C ALA A 230 15.84 20.25 -16.24
N ILE A 231 14.90 19.35 -16.49
CA ILE A 231 15.16 17.97 -16.89
C ILE A 231 14.44 17.73 -18.22
N LYS A 232 15.15 17.20 -19.22
CA LYS A 232 14.54 16.80 -20.48
C LYS A 232 13.64 15.57 -20.25
N ALA A 233 12.51 15.54 -20.95
CA ALA A 233 11.50 14.51 -20.76
C ALA A 233 10.86 14.14 -22.09
N ASP A 234 11.01 12.87 -22.49
CA ASP A 234 10.24 12.32 -23.60
C ASP A 234 8.90 11.74 -23.11
N MET A 235 8.87 11.33 -21.83
CA MET A 235 7.70 10.83 -21.15
C MET A 235 7.71 11.28 -19.70
N VAL A 236 6.54 11.72 -19.20
CA VAL A 236 6.37 12.07 -17.79
C VAL A 236 5.30 11.19 -17.18
N ILE A 237 5.61 10.60 -16.02
CA ILE A 237 4.72 9.69 -15.32
C ILE A 237 4.54 10.19 -13.89
N PHE A 238 3.29 10.42 -13.50
CA PHE A 238 2.94 10.64 -12.11
C PHE A 238 2.64 9.30 -11.45
N SER A 239 3.56 8.85 -10.59
CA SER A 239 3.27 7.81 -9.61
C SER A 239 2.50 8.44 -8.44
N ALA A 240 1.28 8.85 -8.75
CA ALA A 240 0.48 9.73 -7.94
C ALA A 240 0.17 9.12 -6.57
N GLN A 241 0.15 10.00 -5.56
CA GLN A 241 -0.59 9.73 -4.33
C GLN A 241 -2.06 9.49 -4.68
N THR A 242 -2.76 8.71 -3.88
CA THR A 242 -4.19 8.50 -4.08
C THR A 242 -5.00 9.20 -3.00
N ARG A 243 -6.28 9.42 -3.30
CA ARG A 243 -7.31 9.85 -2.33
C ARG A 243 -8.41 8.81 -2.25
N PRO A 244 -9.05 8.60 -1.10
CA PRO A 244 -10.19 7.69 -0.99
C PRO A 244 -11.37 8.20 -1.84
N ASN A 245 -12.06 7.28 -2.53
CA ASN A 245 -13.23 7.62 -3.36
C ASN A 245 -14.51 7.63 -2.52
N THR A 246 -14.66 8.63 -1.65
CA THR A 246 -15.74 8.69 -0.64
C THR A 246 -16.77 9.79 -0.89
N THR A 247 -16.77 10.43 -2.06
CA THR A 247 -17.74 11.47 -2.42
C THR A 247 -19.19 11.03 -2.22
N LEU A 248 -19.53 9.78 -2.57
CA LEU A 248 -20.87 9.19 -2.39
C LEU A 248 -21.31 9.12 -0.90
N LEU A 249 -20.34 9.08 0.01
CA LEU A 249 -20.54 8.90 1.44
C LEU A 249 -20.59 10.21 2.24
N LYS A 250 -20.25 11.34 1.61
CA LYS A 250 -20.26 12.66 2.26
C LYS A 250 -21.65 12.95 2.80
N GLU A 251 -21.70 13.39 4.07
CA GLU A 251 -22.94 13.70 4.81
C GLU A 251 -23.88 12.51 5.02
N LYS A 252 -23.49 11.28 4.64
CA LYS A 252 -24.28 10.05 4.82
C LYS A 252 -23.73 9.17 5.93
N VAL A 253 -22.40 9.13 6.06
CA VAL A 253 -21.71 8.41 7.14
C VAL A 253 -20.58 9.26 7.70
N ALA A 254 -20.07 8.88 8.88
CA ALA A 254 -18.95 9.57 9.51
C ALA A 254 -17.65 9.35 8.72
N LEU A 255 -16.98 10.46 8.36
CA LEU A 255 -15.69 10.49 7.69
C LEU A 255 -14.66 11.22 8.57
N TYR A 256 -13.40 10.85 8.41
CA TYR A 256 -12.28 11.64 8.92
C TYR A 256 -12.01 12.87 8.02
N GLU A 257 -11.14 13.78 8.49
CA GLU A 257 -10.76 15.00 7.75
C GLU A 257 -10.06 14.69 6.41
N ASP A 258 -9.37 13.55 6.31
CA ASP A 258 -8.73 13.08 5.07
C ASP A 258 -9.70 12.35 4.13
N GLU A 259 -11.00 12.38 4.46
CA GLU A 259 -12.12 11.76 3.75
C GLU A 259 -12.16 10.22 3.83
N THR A 260 -11.32 9.58 4.64
CA THR A 260 -11.45 8.13 4.90
C THR A 260 -12.65 7.83 5.82
N VAL A 261 -13.22 6.64 5.70
CA VAL A 261 -14.45 6.26 6.38
C VAL A 261 -14.16 5.78 7.80
N ILE A 262 -14.89 6.32 8.77
CA ILE A 262 -14.85 5.85 10.16
C ILE A 262 -15.67 4.57 10.26
N VAL A 263 -15.04 3.50 10.75
CA VAL A 263 -15.68 2.20 10.96
C VAL A 263 -15.38 1.64 12.35
N ASN A 264 -16.26 0.77 12.84
CA ASN A 264 -15.97 -0.05 14.02
C ASN A 264 -15.08 -1.26 13.66
N GLU A 265 -14.78 -2.11 14.64
CA GLU A 265 -13.96 -3.31 14.45
C GLU A 265 -14.57 -4.34 13.49
N TYR A 266 -15.88 -4.27 13.22
CA TYR A 266 -16.60 -5.11 12.27
C TYR A 266 -16.77 -4.45 10.89
N LEU A 267 -16.08 -3.32 10.67
CA LEU A 267 -16.07 -2.56 9.42
C LEU A 267 -17.42 -1.93 9.06
N GLN A 268 -18.31 -1.81 10.05
CA GLN A 268 -19.57 -1.07 9.95
C GLN A 268 -19.31 0.42 10.05
N THR A 269 -20.00 1.20 9.23
CA THR A 269 -19.95 2.68 9.29
C THR A 269 -20.83 3.19 10.44
N SER A 270 -21.05 4.51 10.52
CA SER A 270 -22.04 5.09 11.44
C SER A 270 -23.49 4.69 11.11
N ASP A 271 -23.74 4.23 9.89
CA ASP A 271 -25.00 3.58 9.50
C ASP A 271 -24.87 2.05 9.66
N PRO A 272 -25.78 1.37 10.40
CA PRO A 272 -25.67 -0.06 10.73
C PRO A 272 -25.90 -1.01 9.54
N ASP A 273 -26.44 -0.50 8.43
CA ASP A 273 -26.71 -1.24 7.22
C ASP A 273 -25.63 -1.01 6.15
N ILE A 274 -24.69 -0.09 6.40
CA ILE A 274 -23.57 0.26 5.50
C ILE A 274 -22.22 -0.15 6.10
N TYR A 275 -21.44 -0.88 5.32
CA TYR A 275 -20.06 -1.30 5.62
C TYR A 275 -19.10 -0.62 4.66
N ALA A 276 -17.88 -0.36 5.11
CA ALA A 276 -16.81 0.20 4.27
C ALA A 276 -15.57 -0.68 4.34
N ILE A 277 -14.96 -0.97 3.18
CA ILE A 277 -13.78 -1.82 3.05
C ILE A 277 -12.83 -1.33 1.96
N GLY A 278 -11.58 -1.80 2.01
CA GLY A 278 -10.57 -1.43 1.02
C GLY A 278 -9.93 -0.08 1.31
N ASP A 279 -9.45 0.59 0.26
CA ASP A 279 -8.65 1.81 0.42
C ASP A 279 -9.37 2.94 1.16
N ILE A 280 -10.71 2.96 1.19
CA ILE A 280 -11.47 4.00 1.90
C ILE A 280 -11.40 3.88 3.42
N VAL A 281 -10.85 2.79 3.97
CA VAL A 281 -10.68 2.58 5.41
C VAL A 281 -9.22 2.82 5.81
N PRO A 282 -8.93 3.71 6.76
CA PRO A 282 -7.55 4.08 7.09
C PRO A 282 -6.90 3.03 7.99
N VAL A 283 -5.57 3.09 8.12
CA VAL A 283 -4.84 2.38 9.18
C VAL A 283 -4.95 3.21 10.46
N SER A 284 -5.43 2.65 11.56
CA SER A 284 -5.63 3.39 12.81
C SER A 284 -4.83 2.76 13.95
N PHE A 285 -4.01 3.56 14.65
CA PHE A 285 -3.12 3.10 15.72
C PHE A 285 -3.65 3.33 17.14
N ASP A 286 -4.69 4.16 17.30
CA ASP A 286 -5.25 4.50 18.61
C ASP A 286 -6.75 4.84 18.51
N LYS A 287 -7.46 4.75 19.63
CA LYS A 287 -8.82 5.30 19.83
C LYS A 287 -8.88 6.82 19.65
N ASN A 288 -7.73 7.50 19.69
CA ASN A 288 -7.57 8.95 19.54
C ASN A 288 -7.77 9.48 18.10
N LYS A 289 -8.46 8.74 17.23
CA LYS A 289 -8.85 9.14 15.86
C LYS A 289 -7.70 9.44 14.88
N ARG A 290 -6.43 9.42 15.30
CA ARG A 290 -5.28 9.61 14.41
C ARG A 290 -5.01 8.36 13.59
N HIS A 291 -4.84 8.53 12.29
CA HIS A 291 -4.81 7.44 11.33
C HIS A 291 -3.93 7.79 10.13
N LEU A 292 -3.58 6.77 9.35
CA LEU A 292 -2.82 6.90 8.11
C LEU A 292 -3.66 6.37 6.95
N PHE A 293 -3.79 7.18 5.90
CA PHE A 293 -4.30 6.69 4.62
C PHE A 293 -3.20 5.87 3.92
N LEU A 294 -3.42 4.55 3.87
CA LEU A 294 -2.49 3.58 3.28
C LEU A 294 -3.27 2.49 2.49
N PRO A 295 -3.44 2.66 1.17
CA PRO A 295 -4.14 1.72 0.32
C PRO A 295 -3.30 0.47 0.09
N LEU A 296 -3.80 -0.69 0.54
CA LEU A 296 -3.11 -1.98 0.43
C LEU A 296 -4.09 -3.08 0.05
N VAL A 297 -3.75 -3.82 -1.02
CA VAL A 297 -4.55 -4.97 -1.48
C VAL A 297 -4.74 -6.00 -0.38
N THR A 298 -3.70 -6.26 0.43
CA THR A 298 -3.76 -7.19 1.55
C THR A 298 -4.85 -6.80 2.55
N ARG A 299 -4.91 -5.52 2.94
CA ARG A 299 -5.97 -5.00 3.83
C ARG A 299 -7.34 -5.13 3.17
N ALA A 300 -7.45 -4.74 1.89
CA ALA A 300 -8.69 -4.81 1.12
C ALA A 300 -9.34 -6.19 1.11
N VAL A 301 -8.56 -7.24 0.82
CA VAL A 301 -9.11 -8.62 0.73
C VAL A 301 -9.40 -9.24 2.10
N HIS A 302 -8.66 -8.88 3.14
CA HIS A 302 -8.91 -9.37 4.50
C HIS A 302 -10.13 -8.69 5.14
N MET A 303 -10.28 -7.37 4.95
CA MET A 303 -11.49 -6.64 5.35
C MET A 303 -12.73 -7.21 4.67
N ALA A 304 -12.66 -7.49 3.36
CA ALA A 304 -13.74 -8.12 2.62
C ALA A 304 -14.18 -9.47 3.21
N ARG A 305 -13.21 -10.30 3.65
CA ARG A 305 -13.51 -11.58 4.31
C ARG A 305 -14.13 -11.39 5.70
N ALA A 306 -13.63 -10.43 6.48
CA ALA A 306 -14.19 -10.11 7.80
C ALA A 306 -15.65 -9.62 7.71
N VAL A 307 -15.97 -8.74 6.75
CA VAL A 307 -17.35 -8.31 6.48
C VAL A 307 -18.22 -9.47 6.02
N ALA A 308 -17.72 -10.32 5.11
CA ALA A 308 -18.49 -11.47 4.64
C ALA A 308 -18.84 -12.44 5.80
N LEU A 309 -17.90 -12.72 6.70
CA LEU A 309 -18.14 -13.54 7.90
C LEU A 309 -19.17 -12.88 8.83
N THR A 310 -19.00 -11.58 9.08
CA THR A 310 -19.91 -10.80 9.93
C THR A 310 -21.34 -10.82 9.40
N LEU A 311 -21.54 -10.52 8.11
CA LEU A 311 -22.85 -10.59 7.46
C LEU A 311 -23.42 -12.00 7.38
N SER A 312 -22.59 -13.04 7.50
CA SER A 312 -22.98 -14.45 7.54
C SER A 312 -23.35 -14.96 8.94
N GLY A 313 -23.39 -14.07 9.94
CA GLY A 313 -23.76 -14.42 11.31
C GLY A 313 -22.58 -14.81 12.21
N GLN A 314 -21.34 -14.58 11.76
CA GLN A 314 -20.12 -14.76 12.55
C GLN A 314 -19.38 -13.42 12.69
N PRO A 315 -19.76 -12.56 13.67
CA PRO A 315 -19.09 -11.28 13.89
C PRO A 315 -17.57 -11.45 14.00
N THR A 316 -16.84 -10.87 13.05
CA THR A 316 -15.39 -11.06 12.92
C THR A 316 -14.71 -9.71 12.95
N ALA A 317 -14.01 -9.41 14.04
CA ALA A 317 -13.26 -8.17 14.18
C ALA A 317 -12.04 -8.14 13.23
N TYR A 318 -11.78 -6.99 12.63
CA TYR A 318 -10.58 -6.72 11.85
C TYR A 318 -9.72 -5.67 12.55
N ASP A 319 -8.43 -5.98 12.72
CA ASP A 319 -7.50 -5.06 13.36
C ASP A 319 -7.03 -3.98 12.37
N LEU A 320 -7.54 -2.76 12.54
CA LEU A 320 -7.21 -1.61 11.70
C LEU A 320 -5.75 -1.15 11.82
N ARG A 321 -4.98 -1.65 12.81
CA ARG A 321 -3.55 -1.36 12.99
C ARG A 321 -2.65 -2.10 12.00
N GLN A 322 -3.19 -3.08 11.28
CA GLN A 322 -2.41 -3.90 10.35
C GLN A 322 -1.83 -3.05 9.22
N LYS A 323 -0.53 -2.74 9.36
CA LYS A 323 0.31 -2.08 8.37
C LYS A 323 1.51 -2.98 8.11
N ILE A 324 1.49 -3.66 6.98
CA ILE A 324 2.61 -4.47 6.48
C ILE A 324 2.82 -4.06 5.03
N THR A 325 4.00 -3.56 4.71
CA THR A 325 4.39 -3.20 3.35
C THR A 325 5.68 -3.89 2.98
N ALA A 326 5.76 -4.39 1.75
CA ALA A 326 6.96 -5.03 1.24
C ALA A 326 7.10 -4.77 -0.26
N ALA A 327 8.33 -4.60 -0.73
CA ALA A 327 8.66 -4.63 -2.15
C ALA A 327 10.06 -5.21 -2.36
N VAL A 328 10.32 -5.66 -3.58
CA VAL A 328 11.67 -5.94 -4.06
C VAL A 328 12.00 -4.91 -5.12
N ILE A 329 12.91 -4.00 -4.79
CA ILE A 329 13.31 -2.87 -5.64
C ILE A 329 14.82 -2.87 -5.69
N ILE A 330 15.36 -2.75 -6.89
CA ILE A 330 16.79 -2.72 -7.17
C ILE A 330 17.62 -3.84 -6.53
N ASP A 331 17.06 -5.05 -6.46
CA ASP A 331 17.67 -6.25 -5.86
C ASP A 331 17.66 -6.27 -4.31
N TYR A 332 16.91 -5.36 -3.67
CA TYR A 332 16.70 -5.32 -2.23
C TYR A 332 15.25 -5.62 -1.87
N PHE A 333 15.04 -6.54 -0.94
CA PHE A 333 13.83 -6.65 -0.15
C PHE A 333 13.75 -5.47 0.83
N LEU A 334 12.60 -4.80 0.83
CA LEU A 334 12.29 -3.64 1.65
C LEU A 334 10.96 -3.91 2.34
N GLY A 335 10.98 -4.19 3.64
CA GLY A 335 9.79 -4.46 4.44
C GLY A 335 9.61 -3.52 5.63
N THR A 336 8.37 -3.09 5.89
CA THR A 336 8.00 -2.36 7.10
C THR A 336 6.75 -2.97 7.72
N VAL A 337 6.73 -3.05 9.05
CA VAL A 337 5.55 -3.38 9.84
C VAL A 337 5.27 -2.32 10.90
N GLY A 338 4.00 -2.02 11.13
CA GLY A 338 3.57 -1.16 12.22
C GLY A 338 4.04 0.29 12.08
N LEU A 339 4.22 0.95 13.21
CA LEU A 339 4.67 2.35 13.29
C LEU A 339 6.14 2.48 12.91
N THR A 340 6.48 3.52 12.16
CA THR A 340 7.87 3.97 12.03
C THR A 340 8.19 5.04 13.08
N GLU A 341 9.47 5.32 13.31
CA GLU A 341 9.89 6.40 14.21
C GLU A 341 9.46 7.77 13.68
N ASP A 342 9.58 7.98 12.37
CA ASP A 342 9.18 9.22 11.70
C ASP A 342 7.65 9.44 11.71
N GLU A 343 6.84 8.39 11.81
CA GLU A 343 5.38 8.48 11.92
C GLU A 343 4.89 8.81 13.34
N ALA A 344 5.64 8.38 14.37
CA ALA A 344 5.18 8.41 15.75
C ALA A 344 4.75 9.81 16.26
N PRO A 345 5.49 10.91 15.98
CA PRO A 345 5.08 12.25 16.40
C PRO A 345 3.73 12.68 15.81
N PHE A 346 3.43 12.30 14.56
CA PHE A 346 2.15 12.62 13.91
C PHE A 346 0.98 11.86 14.51
N LEU A 347 1.26 10.75 15.19
CA LEU A 347 0.29 9.89 15.84
C LEU A 347 0.24 10.08 17.37
N GLU A 348 0.93 11.11 17.89
CA GLU A 348 1.07 11.38 19.35
C GLU A 348 1.58 10.16 20.13
N GLN A 349 2.47 9.38 19.51
CA GLN A 349 3.10 8.22 20.14
C GLN A 349 4.53 8.55 20.55
N ASN A 350 4.91 8.15 21.75
CA ASN A 350 6.32 8.14 22.16
C ASN A 350 6.96 6.81 21.76
N THR A 351 8.17 6.88 21.22
CA THR A 351 8.89 5.70 20.74
C THR A 351 10.34 5.70 21.18
N GLY A 352 10.86 4.49 21.40
CA GLY A 352 12.28 4.19 21.31
C GLY A 352 12.53 3.34 20.08
N SER A 353 13.74 3.44 19.52
CA SER A 353 14.14 2.61 18.39
C SER A 353 15.55 2.04 18.56
N CYS A 354 15.83 0.96 17.86
CA CYS A 354 17.17 0.45 17.69
C CYS A 354 17.29 -0.21 16.32
N SER A 355 18.34 0.14 15.59
CA SER A 355 18.71 -0.45 14.32
C SER A 355 20.09 -1.10 14.37
N GLY A 356 20.35 -1.98 13.42
CA GLY A 356 21.64 -2.64 13.23
C GLY A 356 21.68 -3.47 11.95
N GLU A 357 22.89 -3.69 11.47
CA GLU A 357 23.16 -4.65 10.41
C GLU A 357 23.62 -5.97 11.04
N PHE A 358 23.08 -7.08 10.54
CA PHE A 358 23.30 -8.41 11.08
C PHE A 358 23.51 -9.42 9.95
N ASP A 359 24.38 -10.40 10.19
CA ASP A 359 24.54 -11.56 9.32
C ASP A 359 23.29 -12.44 9.37
N LEU A 360 22.77 -12.84 8.21
CA LEU A 360 21.63 -13.77 8.11
C LEU A 360 22.07 -15.23 8.30
N PHE A 361 23.31 -15.53 7.91
CA PHE A 361 23.88 -16.88 7.92
C PHE A 361 25.04 -16.97 8.91
N PRO A 362 25.45 -18.19 9.30
CA PRO A 362 26.62 -18.38 10.16
C PRO A 362 27.89 -17.75 9.56
N GLN A 363 28.82 -17.31 10.41
CA GLN A 363 30.04 -16.60 10.00
C GLN A 363 30.98 -17.35 9.03
N TYR A 364 30.79 -18.66 8.88
CA TYR A 364 31.57 -19.49 7.94
C TYR A 364 30.89 -19.66 6.58
N ASP A 365 29.76 -19.00 6.34
CA ASP A 365 29.17 -18.89 5.00
C ASP A 365 29.98 -17.89 4.15
N GLU A 366 30.45 -18.33 2.99
CA GLU A 366 31.30 -17.54 2.09
C GLU A 366 30.53 -16.42 1.38
N GLU A 367 29.21 -16.52 1.24
CA GLU A 367 28.37 -15.50 0.59
C GLU A 367 27.80 -14.45 1.55
N ASN A 368 28.14 -14.54 2.85
CA ASN A 368 27.55 -13.84 4.00
C ASN A 368 26.66 -12.63 3.64
N LYS A 369 25.35 -12.90 3.55
CA LYS A 369 24.32 -11.90 3.31
C LYS A 369 23.87 -11.27 4.61
N THR A 370 23.59 -9.97 4.57
CA THR A 370 23.20 -9.20 5.75
C THR A 370 21.75 -8.71 5.68
N VAL A 371 21.19 -8.38 6.83
CA VAL A 371 19.95 -7.63 6.99
C VAL A 371 20.23 -6.38 7.81
N ASN A 372 19.83 -5.22 7.29
CA ASN A 372 19.66 -4.02 8.08
C ASN A 372 18.25 -4.06 8.69
N ALA A 373 18.17 -4.22 10.01
CA ALA A 373 16.92 -4.37 10.75
C ALA A 373 16.76 -3.24 11.78
N LYS A 374 15.52 -2.80 11.98
CA LYS A 374 15.13 -1.82 13.01
C LYS A 374 13.90 -2.31 13.78
N LEU A 375 13.95 -2.16 15.10
CA LEU A 375 12.79 -2.29 15.99
C LEU A 375 12.35 -0.91 16.48
N ILE A 376 11.05 -0.66 16.47
CA ILE A 376 10.39 0.48 17.11
C ILE A 376 9.53 -0.06 18.27
N TYR A 377 9.66 0.53 19.45
CA TYR A 377 8.99 0.07 20.67
C TYR A 377 8.50 1.24 21.54
N HIS A 378 7.50 1.00 22.38
CA HIS A 378 7.04 1.98 23.36
C HIS A 378 8.05 2.08 24.52
N PRO A 379 8.54 3.27 24.90
CA PRO A 379 9.68 3.41 25.81
C PRO A 379 9.43 2.94 27.25
N ASP A 380 8.17 3.03 27.71
CA ASP A 380 7.77 2.65 29.08
C ASP A 380 7.43 1.15 29.20
N THR A 381 6.50 0.65 28.37
CA THR A 381 6.05 -0.75 28.40
C THR A 381 7.02 -1.71 27.71
N LEU A 382 7.91 -1.18 26.85
CA LEU A 382 8.79 -1.95 25.97
C LEU A 382 8.05 -2.83 24.96
N GLU A 383 6.74 -2.61 24.73
CA GLU A 383 5.99 -3.28 23.67
C GLU A 383 6.56 -2.89 22.30
N ILE A 384 6.79 -3.88 21.44
CA ILE A 384 7.21 -3.66 20.06
C ILE A 384 6.00 -3.21 19.25
N ILE A 385 6.12 -2.05 18.58
CA ILE A 385 5.01 -1.41 17.87
C ILE A 385 5.29 -1.24 16.36
N GLY A 386 6.50 -1.56 15.93
CA GLY A 386 6.87 -1.59 14.53
C GLY A 386 8.29 -2.08 14.28
N GLY A 387 8.65 -2.18 13.01
CA GLY A 387 10.00 -2.53 12.59
C GLY A 387 10.19 -2.50 11.08
N GLN A 388 11.45 -2.50 10.67
CA GLN A 388 11.87 -2.32 9.28
C GLN A 388 12.98 -3.30 8.95
N LEU A 389 12.93 -3.90 7.75
CA LEU A 389 13.90 -4.86 7.24
C LEU A 389 14.35 -4.43 5.84
N ILE A 390 15.66 -4.34 5.61
CA ILE A 390 16.26 -4.10 4.29
C ILE A 390 17.38 -5.13 4.08
N SER A 391 17.29 -5.91 3.01
CA SER A 391 18.30 -6.93 2.68
C SER A 391 18.30 -7.23 1.18
N GLN A 392 19.40 -7.77 0.66
CA GLN A 392 19.41 -8.39 -0.67
C GLN A 392 18.74 -9.78 -0.67
N GLU A 393 18.53 -10.36 0.50
CA GLU A 393 17.75 -11.58 0.66
C GLU A 393 16.25 -11.30 0.76
N PHE A 394 15.46 -12.26 0.30
CA PHE A 394 14.00 -12.15 0.33
C PHE A 394 13.45 -12.56 1.71
N LEU A 395 13.19 -11.58 2.58
CA LEU A 395 12.83 -11.79 3.99
C LEU A 395 11.33 -11.63 4.28
N LEU A 396 10.46 -12.08 3.38
CA LEU A 396 9.00 -11.94 3.59
C LEU A 396 8.50 -12.73 4.80
N SER A 397 9.06 -13.92 5.05
CA SER A 397 8.71 -14.73 6.23
C SER A 397 9.04 -14.02 7.53
N ASP A 398 10.23 -13.43 7.61
CA ASP A 398 10.67 -12.69 8.80
C ASP A 398 9.88 -11.41 9.01
N LEU A 399 9.50 -10.73 7.92
CA LEU A 399 8.60 -9.58 8.00
C LEU A 399 7.22 -9.98 8.57
N ASN A 400 6.69 -11.14 8.16
CA ASN A 400 5.43 -11.65 8.69
C ASN A 400 5.54 -12.08 10.16
N LEU A 401 6.67 -12.68 10.56
CA LEU A 401 6.98 -12.97 11.95
C LEU A 401 7.02 -11.69 12.79
N LEU A 402 7.71 -10.65 12.30
CA LEU A 402 7.76 -9.35 12.95
C LEU A 402 6.37 -8.71 13.07
N ALA A 403 5.51 -8.92 12.07
CA ALA A 403 4.12 -8.47 12.14
C ALA A 403 3.32 -9.18 13.23
N ASP A 404 3.55 -10.47 13.43
CA ASP A 404 2.90 -11.23 14.49
C ASP A 404 3.39 -10.80 15.88
N ILE A 405 4.69 -10.54 16.03
CA ILE A 405 5.32 -9.95 17.23
C ILE A 405 4.66 -8.61 17.59
N VAL A 406 4.51 -7.71 16.62
CA VAL A 406 3.83 -6.40 16.81
C VAL A 406 2.37 -6.59 17.19
N LYS A 407 1.65 -7.49 16.50
CA LYS A 407 0.24 -7.77 16.74
C LYS A 407 -0.02 -8.30 18.15
N HIS A 408 0.85 -9.19 18.64
CA HIS A 408 0.77 -9.77 19.98
C HIS A 408 1.35 -8.87 21.08
N LYS A 409 1.85 -7.67 20.72
CA LYS A 409 2.47 -6.72 21.64
C LYS A 409 3.64 -7.32 22.44
N THR A 410 4.41 -8.20 21.81
CA THR A 410 5.59 -8.78 22.43
C THR A 410 6.54 -7.67 22.87
N THR A 411 7.09 -7.78 24.08
CA THR A 411 8.00 -6.78 24.64
C THR A 411 9.46 -7.05 24.26
N ILE A 412 10.31 -6.03 24.32
CA ILE A 412 11.76 -6.15 24.09
C ILE A 412 12.40 -7.27 24.94
N PRO A 413 12.16 -7.37 26.28
CA PRO A 413 12.70 -8.48 27.07
C PRO A 413 12.21 -9.87 26.62
N GLN A 414 10.96 -9.99 26.19
CA GLN A 414 10.42 -11.26 25.69
C GLN A 414 11.12 -11.64 24.37
N LEU A 415 11.19 -10.72 23.41
CA LEU A 415 11.85 -10.99 22.12
C LEU A 415 13.34 -11.33 22.27
N ALA A 416 14.04 -10.74 23.25
CA ALA A 416 15.45 -11.00 23.48
C ALA A 416 15.76 -12.47 23.86
N VAL A 417 14.76 -13.22 24.36
CA VAL A 417 14.89 -14.62 24.76
C VAL A 417 13.90 -15.55 24.05
N GLU A 418 13.20 -15.05 23.03
CA GLU A 418 12.27 -15.83 22.22
C GLU A 418 13.01 -16.96 21.47
N ASP A 419 12.40 -18.13 21.44
CA ASP A 419 13.01 -19.33 20.86
C ASP A 419 12.84 -19.34 19.33
N PHE A 420 13.95 -19.32 18.61
CA PHE A 420 13.99 -19.43 17.15
C PHE A 420 14.76 -20.68 16.72
N GLY A 421 14.34 -21.28 15.61
CA GLY A 421 14.96 -22.49 15.09
C GLY A 421 16.45 -22.32 14.81
N PHE A 422 17.26 -23.22 15.38
CA PHE A 422 18.71 -23.27 15.15
C PHE A 422 19.08 -24.51 14.33
N LEU A 423 19.78 -24.29 13.22
CA LEU A 423 20.41 -25.33 12.44
C LEU A 423 21.81 -24.85 12.08
N SER A 424 22.85 -25.51 12.60
CA SER A 424 24.23 -24.99 12.52
C SER A 424 24.65 -24.63 11.10
N GLU A 425 24.26 -25.40 10.08
CA GLU A 425 24.66 -25.11 8.70
C GLU A 425 23.95 -23.89 8.09
N HIS A 426 22.87 -23.40 8.70
CA HIS A 426 21.96 -22.44 8.05
C HIS A 426 21.63 -21.20 8.90
N THR A 427 21.69 -21.26 10.23
CA THR A 427 21.28 -20.15 11.09
C THR A 427 22.27 -19.88 12.21
N SER A 428 22.34 -18.60 12.60
CA SER A 428 23.08 -18.17 13.79
C SER A 428 22.43 -18.70 15.08
N ARG A 429 23.20 -18.78 16.17
CA ARG A 429 22.73 -19.28 17.48
C ARG A 429 21.60 -18.43 18.07
N PHE A 430 21.63 -17.13 17.78
CA PHE A 430 20.54 -16.20 18.03
C PHE A 430 20.06 -15.66 16.69
N HIS A 431 18.74 -15.53 16.57
CA HIS A 431 18.16 -14.81 15.45
C HIS A 431 18.52 -13.32 15.60
N TYR A 432 18.70 -12.61 14.49
CA TYR A 432 19.07 -11.18 14.52
C TYR A 432 18.02 -10.32 15.26
N LEU A 433 16.76 -10.75 15.31
CA LEU A 433 15.72 -10.12 16.13
C LEU A 433 15.98 -10.25 17.64
N ASN A 434 16.52 -11.40 18.11
CA ASN A 434 16.93 -11.54 19.51
C ASN A 434 18.09 -10.58 19.80
N GLU A 435 19.11 -10.55 18.93
CA GLU A 435 20.29 -9.70 19.07
C GLU A 435 19.91 -8.22 19.09
N LEU A 436 19.00 -7.81 18.21
CA LEU A 436 18.51 -6.43 18.15
C LEU A 436 17.71 -6.05 19.42
N ALA A 437 16.88 -6.94 19.94
CA ALA A 437 16.19 -6.73 21.21
C ALA A 437 17.16 -6.69 22.40
N PHE A 438 18.17 -7.57 22.43
CA PHE A 438 19.19 -7.60 23.47
C PHE A 438 20.05 -6.32 23.45
N LYS A 439 20.37 -5.80 22.26
CA LYS A 439 21.07 -4.51 22.08
C LYS A 439 20.31 -3.35 22.73
N VAL A 440 18.97 -3.33 22.66
CA VAL A 440 18.14 -2.34 23.37
C VAL A 440 18.34 -2.45 24.89
N LEU A 441 18.27 -3.66 25.44
CA LEU A 441 18.43 -3.89 26.88
C LEU A 441 19.83 -3.49 27.37
N ALA A 442 20.88 -3.85 26.62
CA ALA A 442 22.26 -3.51 26.93
C ALA A 442 22.48 -1.99 26.97
N LYS A 443 21.92 -1.25 25.98
CA LYS A 443 21.97 0.22 25.95
C LYS A 443 21.29 0.83 27.19
N ARG A 444 20.10 0.36 27.56
CA ARG A 444 19.36 0.84 28.74
C ARG A 444 20.11 0.57 30.05
N ALA A 445 20.70 -0.63 30.20
CA ALA A 445 21.47 -0.99 31.38
C ALA A 445 22.70 -0.09 31.57
N ASN A 446 23.36 0.30 30.47
CA ASN A 446 24.51 1.20 30.50
C ASN A 446 24.13 2.65 30.82
N SER A 447 23.03 3.18 30.26
CA SER A 447 22.53 4.52 30.62
C SER A 447 22.21 4.64 32.12
N ASN A 448 21.51 3.65 32.67
CA ASN A 448 21.18 3.62 34.11
C ASN A 448 22.42 3.54 35.03
N ARG A 449 23.57 3.06 34.53
CA ARG A 449 24.84 3.04 35.28
C ARG A 449 25.53 4.41 35.30
N VAL A 450 25.33 5.22 34.26
CA VAL A 450 25.88 6.58 34.18
C VAL A 450 25.10 7.50 35.12
N ASP A 451 23.77 7.42 35.13
CA ASP A 451 22.92 8.25 35.99
C ASP A 451 23.06 7.93 37.49
N LYS A 452 23.50 6.71 37.84
CA LYS A 452 23.79 6.32 39.24
C LYS A 452 25.19 6.73 39.72
N ARG A 453 26.04 7.26 38.83
CA ARG A 453 27.41 7.71 39.16
C ARG A 453 27.53 9.24 39.24
N LEU A 454 26.48 9.96 38.87
CA LEU A 454 26.29 11.39 39.09
C LEU A 454 25.43 11.57 40.35
#